data_AF-A0A553K1S8-F1
#
_entry.id   AF-A0A553K1S8-F1
#
_cell.length_a   1.000
_cell.length_b   1.000
_cell.length_c   1.000
_cell.angle_alpha   90.00
_cell.angle_beta   90.00
_cell.angle_gamma   90.00
#
_symmetry.space_group_name_H-M   'P 1'
#
loop_
_entity.id
_entity.type
_entity.pdbx_description
1 polymer ?
#
loop_
_entity_poly.entity_id
_entity_poly.type
_entity_poly.pdbx_seq_one_letter_code
_entity_poly.pdbx_strand_id
1 'polypeptide(L)'
;MAALTMAGTVVPSLTESAAAEPTTQQDPLVLTYGAPAPLNGWQEESLPIGNGALGTSVFGQVTADEHPVGETFVRETGWHFNNLSYLPLMKRQAWANNPLGVPGTFTSDDRRWRTECDTANTGRGGCRSYIWTLVVDQTSTPSGWQFDERWDWVFNNQVSFSR
;
A
#
# COMPACT_ATOMS: atom_id res chain seq x y z
N MET A 1 -88.47 16.60 -14.02
CA MET A 1 -87.21 17.36 -14.21
C MET A 1 -86.27 16.91 -13.11
N ALA A 2 -85.21 16.20 -13.47
CA ALA A 2 -84.35 15.46 -12.55
C ALA A 2 -83.36 16.39 -11.85
N ALA A 3 -83.28 16.26 -10.52
CA ALA A 3 -82.32 16.96 -9.67
C ALA A 3 -80.95 16.25 -9.74
N LEU A 4 -79.90 17.02 -10.02
CA LEU A 4 -78.52 16.55 -10.10
C LEU A 4 -77.94 16.45 -8.68
N THR A 5 -77.77 15.23 -8.16
CA THR A 5 -77.00 14.95 -6.93
C THR A 5 -75.52 14.80 -7.27
N MET A 6 -74.69 15.70 -6.77
CA MET A 6 -73.23 15.64 -6.85
C MET A 6 -72.70 14.55 -5.90
N ALA A 7 -72.14 13.47 -6.44
CA ALA A 7 -71.39 12.49 -5.66
C ALA A 7 -69.93 12.96 -5.53
N GLY A 8 -69.50 13.29 -4.32
CA GLY A 8 -68.11 13.63 -4.01
C GLY A 8 -67.22 12.39 -4.09
N THR A 9 -66.14 12.46 -4.88
CA THR A 9 -65.13 11.41 -4.98
C THR A 9 -64.13 11.54 -3.83
N VAL A 10 -64.02 10.49 -3.01
CA VAL A 10 -62.95 10.35 -2.01
C VAL A 10 -61.68 9.95 -2.75
N VAL A 11 -60.64 10.78 -2.69
CA VAL A 11 -59.32 10.45 -3.24
C VAL A 11 -58.60 9.55 -2.22
N PRO A 12 -58.11 8.36 -2.59
CA PRO A 12 -57.32 7.54 -1.68
C PRO A 12 -55.95 8.20 -1.45
N SER A 13 -55.55 8.31 -0.18
CA SER A 13 -54.23 8.80 0.19
C SER A 13 -53.18 7.78 -0.27
N LEU A 14 -52.29 8.19 -1.19
CA LEU A 14 -51.14 7.38 -1.57
C LEU A 14 -50.19 7.31 -0.37
N THR A 15 -49.99 6.11 0.18
CA THR A 15 -48.89 5.85 1.10
C THR A 15 -47.59 6.03 0.32
N GLU A 16 -46.78 7.00 0.74
CA GLU A 16 -45.43 7.20 0.24
C GLU A 16 -44.62 5.94 0.53
N SER A 17 -44.45 5.08 -0.47
CA SER A 17 -43.46 4.02 -0.43
C SER A 17 -42.11 4.72 -0.40
N ALA A 18 -41.45 4.71 0.75
CA ALA A 18 -40.08 5.19 0.86
C ALA A 18 -39.27 4.54 -0.28
N ALA A 19 -38.86 5.36 -1.25
CA ALA A 19 -37.93 4.92 -2.27
C ALA A 19 -36.66 4.50 -1.53
N ALA A 20 -36.27 3.23 -1.70
CA ALA A 20 -34.96 2.78 -1.23
C ALA A 20 -33.90 3.73 -1.81
N GLU A 21 -33.00 4.20 -0.95
CA GLU A 21 -31.88 5.04 -1.38
C GLU A 21 -31.15 4.34 -2.53
N PRO A 22 -30.79 5.06 -3.61
CA PRO A 22 -30.00 4.46 -4.68
C PRO A 22 -28.66 4.02 -4.08
N THR A 23 -28.49 2.72 -3.86
CA THR A 23 -27.19 2.16 -3.52
C THR A 23 -26.30 2.33 -4.73
N THR A 24 -25.40 3.32 -4.69
CA THR A 24 -24.32 3.47 -5.65
C THR A 24 -23.29 2.36 -5.39
N GLN A 25 -23.66 1.11 -5.66
CA GLN A 25 -22.69 0.03 -5.71
C GLN A 25 -21.94 0.19 -7.03
N GLN A 26 -20.85 0.94 -6.98
CA GLN A 26 -19.90 1.04 -8.08
C GLN A 26 -19.11 -0.27 -8.13
N ASP A 27 -19.12 -0.95 -9.27
CA ASP A 27 -18.17 -2.03 -9.51
C ASP A 27 -16.76 -1.45 -9.33
N PRO A 28 -15.89 -2.09 -8.52
CA PRO A 28 -14.57 -1.55 -8.27
C PRO A 28 -13.78 -1.54 -9.58
N LEU A 29 -13.33 -0.36 -10.00
CA LEU A 29 -12.37 -0.20 -11.08
C LEU A 29 -11.01 -0.65 -10.56
N VAL A 30 -10.76 -1.96 -10.64
CA VAL A 30 -9.52 -2.58 -10.18
C VAL A 30 -8.50 -2.62 -11.30
N LEU A 31 -7.30 -2.09 -11.03
CA LEU A 31 -6.14 -2.25 -11.89
C LEU A 31 -5.32 -3.44 -11.41
N THR A 32 -5.17 -4.46 -12.26
CA THR A 32 -4.44 -5.71 -11.96
C THR A 32 -3.31 -5.96 -12.96
N TYR A 33 -2.20 -6.50 -12.49
CA TYR A 33 -1.06 -6.89 -13.31
C TYR A 33 -0.74 -8.38 -13.16
N GLY A 34 -0.17 -8.99 -14.21
CA GLY A 34 0.21 -10.41 -14.21
C GLY A 34 1.57 -10.71 -13.60
N ALA A 35 2.38 -9.67 -13.31
CA ALA A 35 3.71 -9.80 -12.73
C ALA A 35 4.05 -8.56 -11.88
N PRO A 36 4.97 -8.68 -10.91
CA PRO A 36 5.50 -7.54 -10.16
C PRO A 36 6.17 -6.49 -11.03
N ALA A 37 6.03 -5.22 -10.65
CA ALA A 37 6.70 -4.11 -11.31
C ALA A 37 8.22 -4.22 -11.14
N PRO A 38 9.04 -4.06 -12.19
CA PRO A 38 10.50 -4.10 -12.09
C PRO A 38 11.02 -2.89 -11.29
N LEU A 39 12.10 -3.07 -10.53
CA LEU A 39 12.65 -2.03 -9.63
C LEU A 39 13.05 -0.73 -10.36
N ASN A 40 13.32 -0.80 -11.67
CA ASN A 40 13.63 0.34 -12.54
C ASN A 40 12.43 0.88 -13.33
N GLY A 41 11.26 0.23 -13.28
CA GLY A 41 10.02 0.62 -14.00
C GLY A 41 8.98 1.31 -13.12
N TRP A 42 9.43 2.04 -12.08
CA TRP A 42 8.53 2.56 -11.05
C TRP A 42 7.45 3.53 -11.58
N GLN A 43 7.75 4.34 -12.60
CA GLN A 43 6.78 5.29 -13.14
C GLN A 43 5.64 4.63 -13.93
N GLU A 44 5.88 3.43 -14.47
CA GLU A 44 5.04 2.83 -15.51
C GLU A 44 4.25 1.61 -15.00
N GLU A 45 4.83 0.88 -14.05
CA GLU A 45 4.32 -0.44 -13.66
C GLU A 45 3.96 -0.54 -12.17
N SER A 46 4.36 0.44 -11.34
CA SER A 46 3.98 0.43 -9.92
C SER A 46 2.56 0.95 -9.70
N LEU A 47 1.87 0.43 -8.69
CA LEU A 47 0.52 0.84 -8.33
C LEU A 47 0.56 2.04 -7.37
N PRO A 48 0.11 3.24 -7.78
CA PRO A 48 0.08 4.40 -6.90
C PRO A 48 -1.11 4.32 -5.93
N ILE A 49 -0.85 4.54 -4.64
CA ILE A 49 -1.89 4.79 -3.64
C ILE A 49 -1.54 6.07 -2.88
N GLY A 50 -2.54 6.86 -2.50
CA GLY A 50 -2.30 8.11 -1.78
C GLY A 50 -3.58 8.77 -1.29
N ASN A 51 -3.43 9.66 -0.31
CA ASN A 51 -4.52 10.42 0.30
C ASN A 51 -4.44 11.93 0.00
N GLY A 52 -3.68 12.32 -1.03
CA GLY A 52 -3.49 13.71 -1.44
C GLY A 52 -2.42 14.48 -0.65
N ALA A 53 -2.02 14.01 0.54
CA ALA A 53 -0.89 14.56 1.29
C ALA A 53 0.34 13.63 1.20
N LEU A 54 0.10 12.33 1.24
CA LEU A 54 1.09 11.28 1.10
C LEU A 54 0.71 10.38 -0.08
N GLY A 55 1.72 9.85 -0.75
CA GLY A 55 1.56 8.85 -1.81
C GLY A 55 2.67 7.81 -1.73
N THR A 56 2.37 6.60 -2.17
CA THR A 56 3.32 5.50 -2.35
C THR A 56 3.04 4.72 -3.63
N SER A 57 4.10 4.06 -4.12
CA SER A 57 4.09 3.15 -5.26
C SER A 57 4.29 1.73 -4.75
N VAL A 58 3.37 0.83 -5.10
CA VAL A 58 3.44 -0.60 -4.76
C VAL A 58 4.02 -1.38 -5.94
N PHE A 59 5.10 -2.14 -5.71
CA PHE A 59 5.83 -2.86 -6.76
C PHE A 59 5.49 -4.36 -6.81
N GLY A 60 5.01 -4.96 -5.72
CA GLY A 60 4.69 -6.38 -5.67
C GLY A 60 5.88 -7.34 -5.78
N GLN A 61 7.13 -6.86 -5.70
CA GLN A 61 8.38 -7.63 -5.85
C GLN A 61 8.71 -8.56 -4.66
N VAL A 62 7.70 -9.16 -4.01
CA VAL A 62 7.93 -10.19 -3.00
C VAL A 62 7.85 -11.55 -3.68
N THR A 63 9.00 -12.08 -4.08
CA THR A 63 9.11 -13.36 -4.79
C THR A 63 8.86 -14.59 -3.89
N ALA A 64 8.73 -14.35 -2.58
CA ALA A 64 8.36 -15.33 -1.55
C ALA A 64 8.01 -14.53 -0.28
N ASP A 65 6.73 -14.43 0.07
CA ASP A 65 6.33 -14.01 1.41
C ASP A 65 6.20 -15.25 2.27
N GLU A 66 6.74 -15.20 3.48
CA GLU A 66 6.78 -16.33 4.39
C GLU A 66 6.03 -15.93 5.65
N HIS A 67 4.89 -16.58 5.88
CA HIS A 67 4.07 -16.29 7.05
C HIS A 67 3.89 -17.54 7.91
N PRO A 68 3.84 -17.39 9.24
CA PRO A 68 3.62 -18.52 10.14
C PRO A 68 2.17 -18.98 10.08
N VAL A 69 1.98 -20.29 9.93
CA VAL A 69 0.71 -21.01 10.10
C VAL A 69 0.93 -22.07 11.17
N GLY A 70 0.54 -21.74 12.41
CA GLY A 70 0.85 -22.57 13.58
C GLY A 70 2.36 -22.60 13.86
N GLU A 71 2.94 -23.80 13.92
CA GLU A 71 4.38 -24.03 14.14
C GLU A 71 5.18 -24.15 12.83
N THR A 72 4.53 -23.92 11.68
CA THR A 72 5.13 -24.08 10.35
C THR A 72 5.14 -22.77 9.58
N PHE A 73 6.19 -22.52 8.80
CA PHE A 73 6.21 -21.44 7.82
C PHE A 73 5.67 -21.93 6.48
N VAL A 74 4.76 -21.16 5.88
CA VAL A 74 4.30 -21.40 4.51
C VAL A 74 4.84 -20.31 3.60
N ARG A 75 5.28 -20.71 2.42
CA ARG A 75 5.75 -19.81 1.37
C ARG A 75 4.60 -19.52 0.43
N GLU A 76 4.23 -18.26 0.35
CA GLU A 76 3.23 -17.77 -0.60
C GLU A 76 3.86 -16.80 -1.59
N THR A 77 3.45 -16.91 -2.85
CA THR A 77 3.85 -16.00 -3.90
C THR A 77 2.63 -15.15 -4.25
N GLY A 78 2.68 -13.85 -3.99
CA GLY A 78 1.51 -12.98 -4.12
C GLY A 78 1.82 -11.48 -4.12
N TRP A 79 0.78 -10.67 -4.09
CA TRP A 79 0.89 -9.21 -4.00
C TRP A 79 0.94 -8.77 -2.54
N HIS A 80 2.13 -8.45 -2.04
CA HIS A 80 2.34 -8.00 -0.66
C HIS A 80 2.77 -6.53 -0.62
N PHE A 81 2.18 -5.77 0.31
CA PHE A 81 2.54 -4.37 0.56
C PHE A 81 3.82 -4.33 1.40
N ASN A 82 4.96 -4.05 0.77
CA ASN A 82 6.24 -4.10 1.49
C ASN A 82 6.89 -2.72 1.70
N ASN A 83 6.52 -1.70 0.93
CA ASN A 83 7.32 -0.47 0.95
C ASN A 83 6.52 0.81 0.67
N LEU A 84 6.72 1.82 1.53
CA LEU A 84 6.21 3.17 1.34
C LEU A 84 7.23 4.02 0.56
N SER A 85 6.90 4.44 -0.66
CA SER A 85 7.71 5.34 -1.49
C SER A 85 7.13 6.75 -1.52
N TYR A 86 7.65 7.69 -0.73
CA TYR A 86 7.17 9.07 -0.74
C TYR A 86 7.52 9.77 -2.08
N LEU A 87 6.49 10.25 -2.78
CA LEU A 87 6.62 10.91 -4.09
C LEU A 87 7.43 12.22 -4.03
N PRO A 88 8.10 12.61 -5.14
CA PRO A 88 8.95 13.80 -5.24
C PRO A 88 8.16 15.10 -5.34
N LEU A 89 7.20 15.31 -4.43
CA LEU A 89 6.44 16.55 -4.32
C LEU A 89 7.08 17.54 -3.34
N MET A 90 7.97 17.06 -2.46
CA MET A 90 8.63 17.89 -1.46
C MET A 90 10.12 18.09 -1.77
N LYS A 91 10.62 19.29 -1.45
CA LYS A 91 12.05 19.61 -1.52
C LYS A 91 12.81 18.91 -0.41
N ARG A 92 14.07 18.55 -0.66
CA ARG A 92 14.97 17.95 0.34
C ARG A 92 15.04 18.76 1.64
N GLN A 93 15.00 20.09 1.55
CA GLN A 93 15.03 20.97 2.71
C GLN A 93 13.81 20.79 3.64
N ALA A 94 12.64 20.43 3.10
CA ALA A 94 11.47 20.14 3.92
C ALA A 94 11.63 18.87 4.76
N TRP A 95 12.56 17.99 4.38
CA TRP A 95 12.87 16.73 5.07
C TRP A 95 14.15 16.80 5.93
N ALA A 96 14.77 17.98 6.07
CA ALA A 96 16.06 18.13 6.75
C ALA A 96 16.05 17.66 8.22
N ASN A 97 14.89 17.69 8.88
CA ASN A 97 14.72 17.23 10.26
C ASN A 97 14.02 15.87 10.36
N ASN A 98 13.71 15.23 9.23
CA ASN A 98 13.12 13.89 9.19
C ASN A 98 14.25 12.88 8.94
N PRO A 99 14.49 11.92 9.85
CA PRO A 99 15.59 10.96 9.71
C PRO A 99 15.44 10.06 8.47
N LEU A 100 14.25 9.93 7.88
CA LEU A 100 14.03 9.21 6.61
C LEU A 100 14.59 9.95 5.38
N GLY A 101 14.90 11.25 5.52
CA GLY A 101 15.46 12.10 4.47
C GLY A 101 16.93 12.47 4.68
N VAL A 102 17.57 11.94 5.73
CA VAL A 102 18.94 12.27 6.13
C VAL A 102 19.74 10.99 6.35
N PRO A 103 20.95 10.84 5.78
CA PRO A 103 21.76 9.66 6.01
C PRO A 103 22.09 9.47 7.49
N GLY A 104 22.00 8.24 7.99
CA GLY A 104 22.33 7.93 9.38
C GLY A 104 21.67 6.68 9.91
N THR A 105 21.87 6.43 11.21
CA THR A 105 21.13 5.41 11.96
C THR A 105 20.36 6.10 13.07
N PHE A 106 19.16 5.61 13.36
CA PHE A 106 18.29 6.19 14.39
C PHE A 106 17.39 5.13 14.99
N THR A 107 16.76 5.44 16.11
CA THR A 107 15.75 4.60 16.75
C THR A 107 14.41 5.32 16.71
N SER A 108 13.36 4.61 16.34
CA SER A 108 11.97 5.09 16.37
C SER A 108 11.08 3.92 16.74
N ASP A 109 10.17 4.12 17.69
CA ASP A 109 9.27 3.08 18.21
C ASP A 109 10.01 1.79 18.60
N ASP A 110 11.11 1.95 19.35
CA ASP A 110 12.00 0.87 19.82
C ASP A 110 12.62 0.01 18.71
N ARG A 111 12.49 0.41 17.45
CA ARG A 111 13.09 -0.25 16.28
C ARG A 111 14.33 0.52 15.85
N ARG A 112 15.35 -0.20 15.39
CA ARG A 112 16.55 0.43 14.81
C ARG A 112 16.36 0.63 13.32
N TRP A 113 16.78 1.78 12.85
CA TRP A 113 16.63 2.23 11.48
C TRP A 113 17.97 2.69 10.92
N ARG A 114 18.11 2.58 9.61
CA ARG A 114 19.24 3.10 8.85
C ARG A 114 18.74 3.77 7.57
N THR A 115 19.20 4.97 7.29
CA THR A 115 18.91 5.69 6.05
C THR A 115 20.18 5.96 5.27
N GLU A 116 20.13 5.72 3.97
CA GLU A 116 21.14 6.12 3.00
C GLU A 116 20.52 7.06 1.97
N CYS A 117 21.29 7.99 1.43
CA CYS A 117 20.82 8.93 0.41
C CYS A 117 21.89 9.16 -0.65
N ASP A 118 21.45 9.50 -1.87
CA ASP A 118 22.32 9.83 -3.00
C ASP A 118 23.40 8.77 -3.31
N THR A 119 23.11 7.50 -3.02
CA THR A 119 23.98 6.35 -3.34
C THR A 119 23.58 5.71 -4.66
N ALA A 120 24.38 4.75 -5.14
CA ALA A 120 24.03 3.93 -6.30
C ALA A 120 22.67 3.21 -6.13
N ASN A 121 22.32 2.84 -4.90
CA ASN A 121 21.07 2.16 -4.60
C ASN A 121 19.87 3.12 -4.57
N THR A 122 20.05 4.38 -4.19
CA THR A 122 18.94 5.34 -4.06
C THR A 122 18.73 6.22 -5.27
N GLY A 123 19.78 6.41 -6.07
CA GLY A 123 19.84 7.47 -7.09
C GLY A 123 19.98 8.86 -6.47
N ARG A 124 20.28 9.85 -7.31
CA ARG A 124 20.41 11.27 -6.91
C ARG A 124 19.03 11.88 -6.62
N GLY A 125 18.90 12.54 -5.47
CA GLY A 125 17.65 13.11 -5.00
C GLY A 125 16.74 12.08 -4.31
N GLY A 126 17.30 10.97 -3.83
CA GLY A 126 16.56 9.91 -3.15
C GLY A 126 17.24 9.49 -1.84
N CYS A 127 16.44 8.95 -0.93
CA CYS A 127 16.87 8.29 0.30
C CYS A 127 16.13 6.96 0.45
N ARG A 128 16.82 5.90 0.88
CA ARG A 128 16.22 4.62 1.27
C ARG A 128 16.46 4.38 2.75
N SER A 129 15.41 3.94 3.44
CA SER A 129 15.45 3.61 4.85
C SER A 129 15.18 2.13 5.06
N TYR A 130 15.92 1.57 6.01
CA TYR A 130 15.96 0.16 6.36
C TYR A 130 15.61 0.02 7.83
N ILE A 131 14.94 -1.07 8.18
CA ILE A 131 14.64 -1.46 9.55
C ILE A 131 15.48 -2.67 9.93
N TRP A 132 16.01 -2.70 11.14
CA TRP A 132 16.67 -3.87 11.71
C TRP A 132 15.60 -4.79 12.27
N THR A 133 15.41 -5.95 11.67
CA THR A 133 14.39 -6.92 12.06
C THR A 133 14.90 -8.34 11.94
N LEU A 134 14.23 -9.26 12.60
CA LEU A 134 14.36 -10.68 12.36
C LEU A 134 13.79 -11.00 10.97
N VAL A 135 14.57 -11.69 10.15
CA VAL A 135 14.19 -12.22 8.84
C VAL A 135 14.36 -13.73 8.85
N VAL A 136 13.61 -14.40 7.97
CA VAL A 136 13.78 -15.82 7.71
C VAL A 136 14.64 -15.96 6.46
N ASP A 137 15.77 -16.65 6.58
CA ASP A 137 16.56 -17.13 5.45
C ASP A 137 16.10 -18.53 5.07
N GLN A 138 16.05 -18.82 3.76
CA GLN A 138 15.81 -20.17 3.26
C GLN A 138 17.08 -20.75 2.61
N THR A 139 17.37 -22.01 2.95
CA THR A 139 18.42 -22.80 2.30
C THR A 139 17.79 -24.02 1.62
N SER A 140 18.00 -24.18 0.31
CA SER A 140 17.51 -25.35 -0.41
C SER A 140 18.28 -26.60 0.03
N THR A 141 17.56 -27.67 0.31
CA THR A 141 18.11 -28.98 0.68
C THR A 141 17.55 -30.07 -0.24
N PRO A 142 18.17 -31.27 -0.30
CA PRO A 142 17.63 -32.38 -1.10
C PRO A 142 16.22 -32.84 -0.70
N SER A 143 15.79 -32.55 0.54
CA SER A 143 14.49 -32.92 1.10
C SER A 143 13.47 -31.78 1.16
N GLY A 144 13.81 -30.57 0.68
CA GLY A 144 12.95 -29.39 0.79
C GLY A 144 13.72 -28.13 1.16
N TRP A 145 13.16 -27.30 2.03
CA TRP A 145 13.76 -26.04 2.48
C TRP A 145 14.09 -26.11 3.98
N GLN A 146 15.25 -25.57 4.34
CA GLN A 146 15.60 -25.24 5.72
C GLN A 146 15.41 -23.75 5.93
N PHE A 147 14.86 -23.38 7.08
CA PHE A 147 14.56 -22.00 7.45
C PHE A 147 15.35 -21.65 8.70
N ASP A 148 16.09 -20.55 8.63
CA ASP A 148 16.87 -20.02 9.74
C ASP A 148 16.49 -18.57 9.98
N GLU A 149 16.24 -18.20 11.23
CA GLU A 149 15.98 -16.81 11.59
C GLU A 149 17.31 -16.07 11.80
N ARG A 150 17.46 -14.91 11.15
CA ARG A 150 18.59 -14.01 11.40
C ARG A 150 18.15 -12.56 11.51
N TRP A 151 18.88 -11.75 12.26
CA TRP A 151 18.64 -10.31 12.26
C TRP A 151 19.34 -9.66 11.06
N ASP A 152 18.62 -8.83 10.31
CA ASP A 152 19.17 -8.10 9.16
C ASP A 152 18.49 -6.74 8.92
N TRP A 153 19.12 -5.91 8.08
CA TRP A 153 18.57 -4.66 7.58
C TRP A 153 17.65 -4.92 6.38
N VAL A 154 16.34 -4.80 6.62
CA VAL A 154 15.32 -4.95 5.57
C VAL A 154 14.92 -3.57 5.05
N PHE A 155 14.84 -3.43 3.73
CA PHE A 155 14.37 -2.21 3.09
C PHE A 155 12.91 -1.93 3.44
N ASN A 156 12.60 -0.74 3.96
CA ASN A 156 11.27 -0.39 4.46
C ASN A 156 10.58 0.76 3.71
N ASN A 157 11.32 1.82 3.36
CA ASN A 157 10.73 2.95 2.63
C ASN A 157 11.75 3.71 1.79
N GLN A 158 11.29 4.36 0.71
CA GLN A 158 12.07 5.30 -0.08
C GLN A 158 11.44 6.71 -0.02
N VAL A 159 12.27 7.74 0.01
CA VAL A 159 11.86 9.15 -0.13
C VAL A 159 12.54 9.70 -1.36
N SER A 160 11.77 10.25 -2.29
CA SER A 160 12.29 10.98 -3.44
C SER A 160 12.01 12.47 -3.28
N PHE A 161 12.93 13.32 -3.71
CA PHE A 161 12.80 14.78 -3.60
C PHE A 161 12.53 15.43 -4.95
N SER A 162 11.68 16.45 -4.95
CA SER A 162 11.55 17.35 -6.10
C SER A 162 12.90 18.04 -6.34
N ARG A 163 13.32 18.10 -7.60
CA ARG A 163 14.54 18.84 -8.00
C ARG A 163 14.36 20.35 -7.88
#